data_AF-A0A2U1JKC2-F1
#
_entry.id   AF-A0A2U1JKC2-F1
#
_cell.length_a   1.000
_cell.length_b   1.000
_cell.length_c   1.000
_cell.angle_alpha   90.00
_cell.angle_beta   90.00
_cell.angle_gamma   90.00
#
_symmetry.space_group_name_H-M   'P 1'
#
loop_
_entity.id
_entity.type
_entity.pdbx_description
1 polymer ?
#
loop_
_entity_poly.entity_id
_entity_poly.type
_entity_poly.pdbx_seq_one_letter_code
_entity_poly.pdbx_strand_id
1 'polypeptide(L)'
;MRNLSVQLRNGRKITIEGFNMIPTYSGLISGEPDEELNHTILKKTSYPSAWGERKVVYKQANIKISDTELKPFIYSAWLTSKPINDKKNQFDGSSIIMVWYGNEPKNKSIQEIILVELENFDLRHFENYNI
;
A
#
# COMPACT_ATOMS: atom_id res chain seq x y z
N MET A 1 3.95 18.12 -12.19
CA MET A 1 4.65 17.09 -11.40
C MET A 1 4.91 15.89 -12.30
N ARG A 2 6.11 15.29 -12.27
CA ARG A 2 6.36 14.04 -13.01
C ARG A 2 5.90 12.87 -12.15
N ASN A 3 4.96 12.08 -12.65
CA ASN A 3 4.54 10.85 -11.97
C ASN A 3 5.67 9.83 -12.05
N LEU A 4 5.92 9.19 -10.92
CA LEU A 4 7.04 8.28 -10.77
C LEU A 4 6.62 6.90 -11.29
N SER A 5 7.39 6.35 -12.23
CA SER A 5 7.06 5.06 -12.85
C SER A 5 8.14 4.03 -12.57
N VAL A 6 7.71 2.79 -12.36
CA VAL A 6 8.54 1.64 -12.03
C VAL A 6 8.21 0.50 -12.98
N GLN A 7 9.22 -0.21 -13.46
CA GLN A 7 9.04 -1.42 -14.24
C GLN A 7 9.29 -2.64 -13.35
N LEU A 8 8.30 -3.52 -13.27
CA LEU A 8 8.42 -4.79 -12.56
C LEU A 8 9.23 -5.80 -13.37
N ARG A 9 9.72 -6.86 -12.71
CA ARG A 9 10.51 -7.93 -13.33
C ARG A 9 9.81 -8.61 -14.52
N ASN A 10 8.47 -8.62 -14.54
CA ASN A 10 7.68 -9.15 -15.66
C ASN A 10 7.45 -8.14 -16.80
N GLY A 11 8.15 -7.01 -16.80
CA GLY A 11 8.07 -5.96 -17.81
C GLY A 11 6.91 -4.99 -17.62
N ARG A 12 5.98 -5.24 -16.68
CA ARG A 12 4.83 -4.37 -16.44
C ARG A 12 5.25 -3.04 -15.82
N LYS A 13 4.70 -1.95 -16.36
CA LYS A 13 4.89 -0.60 -15.85
C LYS A 13 3.79 -0.26 -14.84
N ILE A 14 4.22 0.21 -13.67
CA ILE A 14 3.35 0.75 -12.62
C ILE A 14 3.72 2.22 -12.45
N THR A 15 2.71 3.06 -12.32
CA THR A 15 2.85 4.47 -12.00
C THR A 15 2.40 4.69 -10.56
N ILE A 16 3.19 5.44 -9.80
CA ILE A 16 2.91 5.82 -8.43
C ILE A 16 2.29 7.22 -8.49
N GLU A 17 0.99 7.29 -8.26
CA GLU A 17 0.21 8.54 -8.25
C GLU A 17 0.30 9.25 -6.90
N GLY A 18 0.49 8.47 -5.83
CA GLY A 18 0.55 8.99 -4.47
C GLY A 18 1.26 8.02 -3.53
N PHE A 19 1.89 8.58 -2.51
CA PHE A 19 2.51 7.84 -1.43
C PHE A 19 2.22 8.55 -0.11
N ASN A 20 1.87 7.77 0.91
CA ASN A 20 1.60 8.24 2.25
C ASN A 20 2.31 7.34 3.26
N MET A 21 2.86 7.96 4.30
CA MET A 21 3.52 7.27 5.40
C MET A 21 3.07 7.96 6.70
N ILE A 22 2.55 7.19 7.63
CA ILE A 22 2.17 7.68 8.96
C ILE A 22 2.73 6.74 10.04
N PRO A 23 3.09 7.27 11.23
CA PRO A 23 3.40 6.42 12.36
C PRO A 23 2.18 5.57 12.73
N THR A 24 2.39 4.28 13.01
CA THR A 24 1.34 3.31 13.35
C THR A 24 0.54 3.72 14.58
N TYR A 25 1.22 4.27 15.58
CA TYR A 25 0.64 4.73 16.83
C TYR A 25 0.36 6.24 16.82
N SER A 26 0.31 6.87 15.63
CA SER A 26 0.02 8.29 15.50
C SER A 26 -1.33 8.63 16.15
N GLY A 27 -1.33 9.67 16.99
CA GLY A 27 -2.53 10.11 17.72
C GLY A 27 -2.70 9.50 19.11
N LEU A 28 -1.82 8.58 19.54
CA LEU A 28 -1.73 8.18 20.95
C LEU A 28 -0.92 9.21 21.73
N ILE A 29 -1.49 9.68 22.85
CA ILE A 29 -0.84 10.65 23.75
C ILE A 29 0.12 9.93 24.70
N SER A 30 -0.26 8.74 25.16
CA SER A 30 0.51 7.88 26.06
C SER A 30 -0.03 6.44 26.00
N GLY A 31 0.80 5.47 26.38
CA GLY A 31 0.43 4.05 26.44
C GLY A 31 1.50 3.18 25.82
N GLU A 32 1.66 1.97 26.33
CA GLU A 32 2.53 0.95 25.74
C GLU A 32 1.74 0.14 24.70
N PRO A 33 2.37 -0.29 23.60
CA PRO A 33 1.73 -1.20 22.66
C PRO A 33 1.26 -2.49 23.33
N ASP A 34 0.01 -2.85 23.09
CA ASP A 34 -0.58 -4.12 23.53
C ASP A 34 -1.47 -4.73 22.43
N GLU A 35 -1.97 -5.94 22.68
CA GLU A 35 -2.78 -6.67 21.70
C GLU A 35 -4.11 -5.97 21.37
N GLU A 36 -4.79 -5.39 22.35
CA GLU A 36 -6.09 -4.75 22.17
C GLU A 36 -5.99 -3.46 21.34
N LEU A 37 -4.99 -2.64 21.67
CA LEU A 37 -4.63 -1.45 20.93
C LEU A 37 -4.24 -1.80 19.50
N ASN A 38 -3.40 -2.81 19.31
CA ASN A 38 -3.00 -3.25 17.97
C ASN A 38 -4.19 -3.72 17.14
N HIS A 39 -5.12 -4.48 17.74
CA HIS A 39 -6.35 -4.89 17.06
C HIS A 39 -7.20 -3.70 16.63
N THR A 40 -7.29 -2.68 17.48
CA THR A 40 -8.01 -1.43 17.18
C THR A 40 -7.34 -0.67 16.02
N ILE A 41 -6.01 -0.56 16.03
CA ILE A 41 -5.25 0.08 14.96
C ILE A 41 -5.46 -0.66 13.65
N LEU A 42 -5.34 -1.99 13.64
CA LEU A 42 -5.53 -2.80 12.43
C LEU A 42 -6.94 -2.62 11.83
N LYS A 43 -7.99 -2.59 12.68
CA LYS A 43 -9.37 -2.35 12.23
C LYS A 43 -9.59 -0.96 11.64
N LYS A 44 -8.90 0.05 12.16
CA LYS A 44 -9.05 1.45 11.73
C LYS A 44 -8.11 1.84 10.59
N THR A 45 -7.14 0.98 10.27
CA THR A 45 -6.13 1.28 9.27
C THR A 45 -6.73 1.45 7.89
N SER A 46 -6.44 2.61 7.29
CA SER A 46 -6.96 3.00 6.00
C SER A 46 -5.92 3.82 5.25
N TYR A 47 -6.28 4.33 4.09
CA TYR A 47 -5.50 5.21 3.26
C TYR A 47 -6.07 6.64 3.28
N PRO A 48 -5.32 7.66 2.81
CA PRO A 48 -5.80 9.03 2.78
C PRO A 48 -7.15 9.17 2.06
N SER A 49 -8.15 9.73 2.75
CA SER A 49 -9.49 9.93 2.19
C SER A 49 -9.50 10.83 0.94
N ALA A 50 -8.53 11.75 0.83
CA ALA A 50 -8.33 12.60 -0.33
C ALA A 50 -8.03 11.82 -1.62
N TRP A 51 -7.64 10.55 -1.54
CA TRP A 51 -7.45 9.71 -2.72
C TRP A 51 -8.79 9.22 -3.29
N GLY A 52 -9.90 9.35 -2.57
CA GLY A 52 -11.21 8.88 -2.99
C GLY A 52 -11.35 7.36 -2.96
N GLU A 53 -12.57 6.86 -3.19
CA GLU A 53 -12.85 5.43 -3.13
C GLU A 53 -12.12 4.65 -4.22
N ARG A 54 -11.38 3.62 -3.81
CA ARG A 54 -10.65 2.71 -4.69
C ARG A 54 -10.63 1.30 -4.14
N LYS A 55 -10.37 0.35 -5.03
CA LYS A 55 -9.92 -0.99 -4.65
C LYS A 55 -8.66 -0.85 -3.80
N VAL A 56 -8.65 -1.53 -2.67
CA VAL A 56 -7.54 -1.52 -1.71
C VAL A 56 -7.09 -2.94 -1.44
N VAL A 57 -5.79 -3.13 -1.29
CA VAL A 57 -5.17 -4.37 -0.84
C VAL A 57 -4.35 -4.08 0.40
N TYR A 58 -4.73 -4.74 1.49
CA TYR A 58 -4.01 -4.72 2.76
C TYR A 58 -3.06 -5.91 2.82
N LYS A 59 -1.76 -5.66 2.88
CA LYS A 59 -0.79 -6.72 3.16
C LYS A 59 -0.83 -7.05 4.64
N GLN A 60 -1.33 -8.24 4.95
CA GLN A 60 -1.44 -8.73 6.34
C GLN A 60 -0.23 -9.54 6.80
N ALA A 61 0.72 -9.83 5.90
CA ALA A 61 1.93 -10.56 6.26
C ALA A 61 2.97 -9.65 6.93
N ASN A 62 3.67 -10.18 7.94
CA ASN A 62 4.82 -9.52 8.58
C ASN A 62 4.49 -8.11 9.10
N ILE A 63 3.35 -7.92 9.77
CA ILE A 63 2.90 -6.62 10.28
C ILE A 63 3.42 -6.30 11.70
N LYS A 64 3.87 -7.33 12.43
CA LYS A 64 4.33 -7.25 13.82
C LYS A 64 5.86 -7.26 13.91
N ILE A 65 6.42 -6.57 14.91
CA ILE A 65 7.82 -6.68 15.35
C ILE A 65 7.94 -7.72 16.47
N SER A 66 6.96 -7.73 17.37
CA SER A 66 6.84 -8.67 18.49
C SER A 66 5.36 -9.03 18.66
N ASP A 67 5.03 -9.91 19.60
CA ASP A 67 3.63 -10.31 19.83
C ASP A 67 2.72 -9.11 20.17
N THR A 68 3.29 -8.10 20.84
CA THR A 68 2.61 -6.90 21.33
C THR A 68 2.89 -5.63 20.53
N GLU A 69 3.77 -5.66 19.54
CA GLU A 69 4.13 -4.47 18.76
C GLU A 69 3.91 -4.66 17.26
N LEU A 70 3.11 -3.78 16.66
CA LEU A 70 3.11 -3.56 15.21
C LEU A 70 4.37 -2.81 14.77
N LYS A 71 4.72 -2.98 13.49
CA LYS A 71 5.76 -2.16 12.86
C LYS A 71 5.44 -0.67 12.95
N PRO A 72 6.45 0.21 13.03
CA PRO A 72 6.30 1.61 13.42
C PRO A 72 5.57 2.49 12.41
N PHE A 73 5.48 2.09 11.14
CA PHE A 73 4.84 2.89 10.10
C PHE A 73 3.79 2.11 9.33
N ILE A 74 2.70 2.81 9.00
CA ILE A 74 1.72 2.41 8.02
C ILE A 74 2.03 3.16 6.73
N TYR A 75 2.20 2.41 5.66
CA TYR A 75 2.43 2.93 4.33
C TYR A 75 1.19 2.75 3.48
N SER A 76 0.96 3.69 2.57
CA SER A 76 -0.02 3.56 1.52
C SER A 76 0.57 4.05 0.20
N ALA A 77 0.34 3.32 -0.88
CA ALA A 77 0.71 3.75 -2.22
C ALA A 77 -0.50 3.66 -3.15
N TRP A 78 -0.78 4.74 -3.87
CA TRP A 78 -1.72 4.76 -4.97
C TRP A 78 -0.97 4.39 -6.25
N LEU A 79 -1.31 3.22 -6.78
CA LEU A 79 -0.68 2.61 -7.93
C LEU A 79 -1.67 2.53 -9.09
N THR A 80 -1.21 2.94 -10.26
CA THR A 80 -1.93 2.79 -11.52
C THR A 80 -1.11 1.95 -12.49
N SER A 81 -1.80 1.18 -13.33
CA SER A 81 -1.18 0.44 -14.42
C SER A 81 -2.18 0.30 -15.56
N LYS A 82 -1.69 -0.12 -16.73
CA LYS A 82 -2.59 -0.58 -17.80
C LYS A 82 -3.48 -1.70 -17.26
N PRO A 83 -4.78 -1.73 -17.58
CA PRO A 83 -5.68 -2.78 -17.11
C PRO A 83 -5.26 -4.15 -17.65
N ILE A 84 -5.50 -5.22 -16.87
CA ILE A 84 -5.33 -6.59 -17.35
C ILE A 84 -6.62 -7.02 -18.04
N ASN A 85 -6.50 -7.70 -19.20
CA ASN A 85 -7.61 -8.32 -19.93
C ASN A 85 -8.69 -7.35 -20.44
N ASP A 86 -8.36 -6.08 -20.65
CA ASP A 86 -9.27 -5.12 -21.29
C ASP A 86 -9.34 -5.32 -22.81
N LYS A 87 -10.01 -6.40 -23.24
CA LYS A 87 -10.16 -6.74 -24.66
C LYS A 87 -10.98 -5.70 -25.44
N LYS A 88 -11.77 -4.88 -24.76
CA LYS A 88 -12.66 -3.88 -25.37
C LYS A 88 -12.11 -2.46 -25.29
N ASN A 89 -10.91 -2.26 -24.71
CA ASN A 89 -10.34 -0.95 -24.40
C ASN A 89 -11.36 -0.03 -23.68
N GLN A 90 -12.14 -0.62 -22.77
CA GLN A 90 -13.21 0.08 -22.06
C GLN A 90 -12.73 0.70 -20.74
N PHE A 91 -11.48 0.44 -20.33
CA PHE A 91 -10.89 0.94 -19.11
C PHE A 91 -9.61 1.74 -19.42
N ASP A 92 -9.56 2.98 -18.96
CA ASP A 92 -8.37 3.83 -19.12
C ASP A 92 -7.19 3.42 -18.20
N GLY A 93 -7.43 2.48 -17.28
CA GLY A 93 -6.46 2.06 -16.27
C GLY A 93 -7.00 1.00 -15.32
N SER A 94 -6.10 0.45 -14.52
CA SER A 94 -6.45 -0.19 -13.26
C SER A 94 -5.74 0.57 -12.14
N SER A 95 -6.50 0.90 -11.09
CA SER A 95 -6.08 1.76 -9.99
C SER A 95 -6.30 1.03 -8.68
N ILE A 96 -5.26 0.96 -7.87
CA ILE A 96 -5.29 0.26 -6.59
C ILE A 96 -4.52 1.03 -5.53
N ILE A 97 -5.02 0.95 -4.30
CA ILE A 97 -4.27 1.34 -3.12
C ILE A 97 -3.65 0.10 -2.48
N MET A 98 -2.34 0.12 -2.29
CA MET A 98 -1.66 -0.88 -1.48
C MET A 98 -1.40 -0.29 -0.10
N VAL A 99 -1.80 -0.98 0.96
CA VAL A 99 -1.53 -0.60 2.36
C VAL A 99 -0.72 -1.69 3.03
N TRP A 100 0.35 -1.32 3.73
CA TRP A 100 1.21 -2.27 4.43
C TRP A 100 1.89 -1.63 5.65
N TYR A 101 2.36 -2.48 6.54
CA TYR A 101 3.13 -2.10 7.73
C TYR A 101 4.62 -2.29 7.46
N GLY A 102 5.42 -1.28 7.79
CA GLY A 102 6.85 -1.28 7.49
C GLY A 102 7.69 -0.66 8.60
N ASN A 103 8.97 -1.00 8.57
CA ASN A 103 9.97 -0.38 9.43
C ASN A 103 10.32 1.01 8.89
N GLU A 104 10.99 1.79 9.71
CA GLU A 104 11.53 3.09 9.32
C GLU A 104 12.32 3.00 8.00
N PRO A 105 12.09 3.93 7.04
CA PRO A 105 12.71 3.88 5.73
C PRO A 105 14.14 4.44 5.80
N LYS A 106 15.04 3.75 6.50
CA LYS A 106 16.44 4.17 6.63
C LYS A 106 17.11 4.15 5.26
N ASN A 107 17.50 5.32 4.76
CA ASN A 107 18.23 5.51 3.49
C ASN A 107 17.57 4.90 2.24
N LYS A 108 16.25 4.70 2.26
CA LYS A 108 15.49 4.19 1.10
C LYS A 108 14.67 5.31 0.48
N SER A 109 14.74 5.43 -0.83
CA SER A 109 13.80 6.22 -1.62
C SER A 109 12.40 5.60 -1.61
N ILE A 110 11.38 6.40 -1.89
CA ILE A 110 9.99 5.94 -2.03
C ILE A 110 9.90 4.82 -3.09
N GLN A 111 10.67 4.93 -4.17
CA GLN A 111 10.78 3.90 -5.20
C GLN A 111 11.21 2.56 -4.63
N GLU A 112 12.30 2.55 -3.87
CA GLU A 112 12.86 1.33 -3.29
C GLU A 112 11.91 0.71 -2.27
N ILE A 113 11.25 1.53 -1.44
CA ILE A 113 10.25 1.05 -0.48
C ILE A 113 9.12 0.35 -1.21
N ILE A 114 8.54 0.98 -2.24
CA ILE A 114 7.42 0.42 -2.99
C ILE A 114 7.85 -0.80 -3.81
N LEU A 115 9.04 -0.79 -4.41
CA LEU A 115 9.57 -1.89 -5.22
C LEU A 115 9.67 -3.18 -4.42
N VAL A 116 10.26 -3.12 -3.22
CA VAL A 116 10.37 -4.27 -2.31
C VAL A 116 8.98 -4.88 -2.04
N GLU A 117 7.98 -4.03 -1.87
CA GLU A 117 6.62 -4.50 -1.63
C GLU A 117 5.96 -5.07 -2.89
N LEU A 118 6.25 -4.51 -4.06
CA LEU A 118 5.71 -4.98 -5.33
C LEU A 118 6.31 -6.30 -5.81
N GLU A 119 7.52 -6.67 -5.37
CA GLU A 119 8.14 -7.95 -5.77
C GLU A 119 7.29 -9.18 -5.42
N ASN A 120 6.57 -9.12 -4.30
CA ASN A 120 5.69 -10.21 -3.83
C ASN A 120 4.20 -9.88 -3.99
N PHE A 121 3.87 -8.83 -4.75
CA PHE A 121 2.48 -8.39 -4.91
C PHE A 121 1.79 -9.15 -6.03
N ASP A 122 0.64 -9.74 -5.72
CA ASP A 122 -0.19 -10.41 -6.73
C ASP A 122 -0.81 -9.37 -7.68
N LEU A 123 -0.33 -9.35 -8.92
CA LEU A 123 -0.77 -8.39 -9.91
C LEU A 123 -2.20 -8.63 -10.41
N ARG A 124 -2.82 -9.77 -10.11
CA ARG A 124 -4.25 -10.01 -10.38
C ARG A 124 -5.15 -9.00 -9.69
N HIS A 125 -4.66 -8.30 -8.67
CA HIS A 125 -5.41 -7.20 -8.09
C HIS A 125 -5.66 -6.04 -9.08
N PHE A 126 -4.84 -5.90 -10.13
CA PHE A 126 -5.08 -4.98 -11.24
C PHE A 126 -6.01 -5.55 -12.34
N GLU A 127 -6.57 -6.74 -12.15
CA GLU A 127 -7.65 -7.25 -12.98
C GLU A 127 -8.92 -6.50 -12.60
N ASN A 128 -9.49 -5.79 -13.59
CA ASN A 128 -10.82 -5.23 -13.50
C ASN A 128 -11.79 -6.40 -13.67
N TYR A 129 -12.10 -7.10 -12.58
CA TYR A 129 -13.28 -7.94 -12.56
C TYR A 129 -14.47 -6.99 -12.63
N ASN A 130 -15.24 -7.09 -13.73
CA ASN A 130 -16.47 -6.36 -13.95
C ASN A 130 -17.25 -6.22 -12.64
N ILE A 131 -17.57 -4.98 -12.25
CA ILE A 131 -18.71 -4.73 -11.36
C ILE A 131 -19.95 -4.87 -12.23
#